data_AF-A0A3N5PS98-F1
#
_entry.id   AF-A0A3N5PS98-F1
#
_cell.length_a   1.000
_cell.length_b   1.000
_cell.length_c   1.000
_cell.angle_alpha   90.00
_cell.angle_beta   90.00
_cell.angle_gamma   90.00
#
_symmetry.space_group_name_H-M   'P 1'
#
loop_
_entity.id
_entity.type
_entity.pdbx_description
1 polymer ?
#
loop_
_entity_poly.entity_id
_entity_poly.type
_entity_poly.pdbx_seq_one_letter_code
_entity_poly.pdbx_strand_id
1 'polypeptide(L)'
;MSRVGPAVSIAFFAAGSCVAQPATEPTSLARLAPPQAFLQQHCVECHNSTDQSAAALFAGLFFDKVDVLDVAEDPETWEKVVRKLGAGMMPPASEPRPDRIAQAE
;
A
#
# COMPACT_ATOMS: atom_id res chain seq x y z
N MET A 1 -8.11 61.43 28.11
CA MET A 1 -9.52 61.76 27.82
C MET A 1 -9.76 61.49 26.34
N SER A 2 -10.86 60.82 26.02
CA SER A 2 -11.22 60.30 24.70
C SER A 2 -11.26 61.34 23.57
N ARG A 3 -11.00 60.90 22.33
CA ARG A 3 -11.83 61.16 21.14
C ARG A 3 -11.44 60.26 19.96
N VAL A 4 -12.46 59.87 19.20
CA VAL A 4 -12.53 58.85 18.15
C VAL A 4 -12.67 59.53 16.77
N GLY A 5 -12.05 58.93 15.73
CA GLY A 5 -12.51 58.86 14.32
C GLY A 5 -12.07 59.96 13.33
N PRO A 6 -12.27 59.82 12.00
CA PRO A 6 -12.72 58.64 11.22
C PRO A 6 -11.90 58.33 9.91
N ALA A 7 -12.16 57.12 9.37
CA ALA A 7 -12.26 56.71 7.96
C ALA A 7 -11.19 57.10 6.90
N VAL A 8 -10.71 56.12 6.13
CA VAL A 8 -11.16 55.84 4.74
C VAL A 8 -10.35 54.67 4.16
N SER A 9 -11.09 53.72 3.60
CA SER A 9 -10.69 52.46 2.97
C SER A 9 -9.88 52.63 1.69
N ILE A 10 -8.95 51.70 1.42
CA ILE A 10 -8.80 51.11 0.07
C ILE A 10 -8.54 49.62 0.23
N ALA A 11 -9.51 48.83 -0.23
CA ALA A 11 -9.39 47.39 -0.39
C ALA A 11 -8.56 47.09 -1.65
N PHE A 12 -7.55 46.24 -1.52
CA PHE A 12 -7.08 45.43 -2.63
C PHE A 12 -7.49 43.99 -2.32
N PHE A 13 -8.66 43.60 -2.85
CA PHE A 13 -8.98 42.20 -3.06
C PHE A 13 -8.02 41.69 -4.14
N ALA A 14 -6.87 41.15 -3.73
CA ALA A 14 -6.10 40.27 -4.58
C ALA A 14 -6.98 39.02 -4.80
N ALA A 15 -7.58 38.93 -5.98
CA ALA A 15 -8.23 37.72 -6.45
C ALA A 15 -7.16 36.62 -6.47
N GLY A 16 -7.10 35.85 -5.39
CA GLY A 16 -6.32 34.63 -5.32
C GLY A 16 -6.93 33.64 -6.30
N SER A 17 -6.34 33.53 -7.48
CA SER A 17 -6.63 32.44 -8.41
C SER A 17 -6.41 31.13 -7.66
N CYS A 18 -7.50 30.45 -7.31
CA CYS A 18 -7.47 29.05 -6.96
C CYS A 18 -7.08 28.27 -8.21
N VAL A 19 -5.77 28.14 -8.46
CA VAL A 19 -5.27 27.08 -9.31
C VAL A 19 -5.64 25.79 -8.58
N ALA A 20 -6.72 25.16 -9.02
CA ALA A 20 -7.05 23.80 -8.62
C ALA A 20 -5.87 22.93 -9.03
N GLN A 21 -5.01 22.59 -8.07
CA GLN A 21 -4.00 21.57 -8.28
C GLN A 21 -4.75 20.29 -8.66
N PRO A 22 -4.45 19.67 -9.83
CA PRO A 22 -4.96 18.35 -10.10
C PRO A 22 -4.48 17.47 -8.95
N ALA A 23 -5.43 16.91 -8.20
CA ALA A 23 -5.14 15.91 -7.19
C ALA A 23 -4.38 14.80 -7.92
N THR A 24 -3.08 14.78 -7.75
CA THR A 24 -2.26 13.65 -8.16
C THR A 24 -2.71 12.57 -7.20
N GLU A 25 -3.65 11.73 -7.63
CA GLU A 25 -4.01 10.55 -6.85
C GLU A 25 -2.69 9.84 -6.54
N PRO A 26 -2.39 9.54 -5.27
CA PRO A 26 -1.20 8.79 -4.94
C PRO A 26 -1.38 7.38 -5.50
N THR A 27 -0.98 7.19 -6.76
CA THR A 27 -0.71 5.88 -7.33
C THR A 27 0.47 5.33 -6.55
N SER A 28 0.28 4.19 -5.88
CA SER A 28 1.29 3.11 -5.81
C SER A 28 1.03 2.21 -4.60
N LEU A 29 1.42 2.57 -3.39
CA LEU A 29 1.29 1.69 -2.22
C LEU A 29 0.65 2.40 -1.02
N ALA A 30 0.61 3.73 -1.06
CA ALA A 30 0.17 4.59 0.03
C ALA A 30 -1.34 4.50 0.36
N ARG A 31 -2.15 3.87 -0.50
CA ARG A 31 -3.61 3.75 -0.34
C ARG A 31 -4.07 2.36 0.09
N LEU A 32 -3.18 1.37 0.08
CA LEU A 32 -3.50 0.02 0.49
C LEU A 32 -3.57 -0.06 2.02
N ALA A 33 -4.52 -0.85 2.53
CA ALA A 33 -4.48 -1.20 3.94
C ALA A 33 -3.18 -1.98 4.23
N PRO A 34 -2.67 -1.94 5.47
CA PRO A 34 -1.32 -2.43 5.80
C PRO A 34 -1.04 -3.88 5.34
N PRO A 35 -1.98 -4.84 5.48
CA PRO A 35 -1.78 -6.20 4.97
C PRO A 35 -1.61 -6.27 3.45
N GLN A 36 -2.39 -5.49 2.70
CA GLN A 36 -2.33 -5.46 1.24
C GLN A 36 -1.04 -4.82 0.75
N ALA A 37 -0.56 -3.77 1.43
CA ALA A 37 0.72 -3.15 1.11
C ALA A 37 1.90 -4.11 1.31
N PHE A 38 1.88 -4.87 2.42
CA PHE A 38 2.88 -5.91 2.69
C PHE A 38 2.91 -6.98 1.59
N LEU A 39 1.75 -7.51 1.22
CA LEU A 39 1.65 -8.55 0.19
C LEU A 39 2.11 -8.05 -1.18
N GLN A 40 1.77 -6.80 -1.53
CA GLN A 40 2.26 -6.19 -2.77
C GLN A 40 3.78 -6.08 -2.80
N GLN A 41 4.42 -5.73 -1.67
CA GLN A 41 5.87 -5.53 -1.60
C GLN A 41 6.66 -6.83 -1.52
N HIS A 42 6.12 -7.87 -0.88
CA HIS A 42 6.92 -9.06 -0.54
C HIS A 42 6.43 -10.36 -1.18
N CYS A 43 5.21 -10.37 -1.71
CA CYS A 43 4.61 -11.58 -2.28
C CYS A 43 4.37 -11.42 -3.78
N VAL A 44 3.72 -10.34 -4.22
CA VAL A 44 3.28 -10.18 -5.62
C VAL A 44 4.44 -9.93 -6.58
N GLU A 45 5.57 -9.36 -6.12
CA GLU A 45 6.74 -9.17 -6.98
C GLU A 45 7.23 -10.48 -7.62
N CYS A 46 7.17 -11.59 -6.86
CA CYS A 46 7.48 -12.92 -7.38
C CYS A 46 6.20 -13.67 -7.79
N HIS A 47 5.24 -13.83 -6.88
CA HIS A 47 4.03 -14.65 -7.07
C HIS A 47 2.91 -13.89 -7.81
N ASN A 48 3.12 -13.53 -9.07
CA ASN A 48 2.12 -12.88 -9.92
C ASN A 48 1.81 -13.67 -11.19
N SER A 49 0.63 -13.44 -11.76
CA SER A 49 0.15 -14.12 -12.96
C SER A 49 0.80 -13.66 -14.27
N THR A 50 1.67 -12.64 -14.23
CA THR A 50 2.26 -12.01 -15.42
C THR A 50 3.22 -12.95 -16.15
N ASP A 51 3.85 -13.89 -15.43
CA ASP A 51 4.70 -14.93 -16.02
C ASP A 51 4.18 -16.34 -15.69
N GLN A 52 3.49 -16.95 -16.65
CA GLN A 52 2.99 -18.32 -16.55
C GLN A 52 4.11 -19.37 -16.51
N SER A 53 5.32 -19.07 -16.99
CA SER A 53 6.46 -19.98 -16.84
C SER A 53 6.97 -20.02 -15.39
N ALA A 54 6.74 -18.94 -14.65
CA ALA A 54 7.02 -18.87 -13.22
C ALA A 54 5.94 -19.58 -12.36
N ALA A 55 4.79 -19.98 -12.94
CA ALA A 55 3.79 -20.80 -12.28
C ALA A 55 4.39 -22.07 -11.63
N ALA A 56 5.33 -22.71 -12.34
CA ALA A 56 6.01 -23.90 -11.83
C ALA A 56 6.93 -23.59 -10.63
N LEU A 57 7.57 -22.42 -10.63
CA LEU A 57 8.41 -21.95 -9.52
C LEU A 57 7.56 -21.57 -8.29
N PHE A 58 6.34 -21.09 -8.54
CA PHE A 58 5.42 -20.61 -7.51
C PHE A 58 4.37 -21.64 -7.09
N ALA A 59 4.48 -22.87 -7.59
CA ALA A 59 3.49 -23.95 -7.38
C ALA A 59 2.05 -23.50 -7.71
N GLY A 60 1.89 -22.62 -8.70
CA GLY A 60 0.61 -22.06 -9.13
C GLY A 60 0.01 -21.00 -8.21
N LEU A 61 0.73 -20.52 -7.19
CA LEU A 61 0.24 -19.48 -6.28
C LEU A 61 0.53 -18.08 -6.82
N PHE A 62 -0.55 -17.32 -7.07
CA PHE A 62 -0.52 -15.97 -7.64
C PHE A 62 -1.33 -15.01 -6.77
N PHE A 63 -0.65 -14.18 -5.97
CA PHE A 63 -1.32 -13.28 -5.03
C PHE A 63 -1.99 -12.07 -5.69
N ASP A 64 -1.72 -11.81 -6.97
CA ASP A 64 -2.47 -10.81 -7.76
C ASP A 64 -3.86 -11.31 -8.20
N LYS A 65 -4.19 -12.58 -7.93
CA LYS A 65 -5.47 -13.21 -8.25
C LYS A 65 -6.26 -13.71 -7.05
N VAL A 66 -5.67 -13.72 -5.86
CA VAL A 66 -6.30 -14.22 -4.63
C VAL A 66 -6.84 -13.03 -3.83
N ASP A 67 -8.06 -13.15 -3.32
CA ASP A 67 -8.56 -12.19 -2.34
C ASP A 67 -7.97 -12.50 -0.96
N VAL A 68 -7.08 -11.62 -0.52
CA VAL A 68 -6.36 -11.77 0.75
C VAL A 68 -7.18 -11.33 1.95
N LEU A 69 -8.37 -10.77 1.72
CA LEU A 69 -9.36 -10.47 2.75
C LEU A 69 -10.29 -11.65 3.03
N ASP A 70 -10.38 -12.61 2.12
CA ASP A 70 -11.18 -13.83 2.29
C ASP A 70 -10.29 -15.08 2.40
N VAL A 71 -9.52 -15.14 3.48
CA VAL A 71 -8.65 -16.27 3.82
C VAL A 71 -9.43 -17.59 3.96
N ALA A 72 -10.72 -17.51 4.24
CA ALA A 72 -11.59 -18.68 4.41
C ALA A 72 -11.91 -19.39 3.09
N GLU A 73 -11.72 -18.72 1.94
CA GLU A 73 -11.92 -19.32 0.62
C GLU A 73 -10.91 -20.43 0.32
N ASP A 74 -9.65 -20.28 0.77
CA ASP A 74 -8.58 -21.28 0.59
C ASP A 74 -7.65 -21.38 1.81
N PRO A 75 -8.14 -21.97 2.92
CA PRO A 75 -7.39 -22.04 4.17
C PRO A 75 -6.11 -22.88 4.06
N GLU A 76 -6.12 -23.93 3.23
CA GLU A 76 -4.94 -24.79 3.05
C GLU A 76 -3.76 -24.05 2.41
N THR A 77 -4.03 -23.19 1.44
CA THR A 77 -3.01 -22.34 0.83
C THR A 77 -2.47 -21.35 1.85
N TRP A 78 -3.35 -20.68 2.60
CA TRP A 78 -2.94 -19.69 3.60
C TRP A 78 -2.15 -20.30 4.77
N GLU A 79 -2.47 -21.51 5.20
CA GLU A 79 -1.65 -22.25 6.17
C GLU A 79 -0.22 -22.48 5.66
N LYS A 80 -0.06 -22.86 4.38
CA LYS A 80 1.27 -23.03 3.77
C LYS A 80 2.04 -21.71 3.73
N VAL A 81 1.35 -20.59 3.42
CA VAL A 81 1.94 -19.26 3.41
C VAL A 81 2.47 -18.89 4.79
N VAL A 82 1.64 -18.98 5.83
CA VAL A 82 2.03 -18.66 7.21
C VAL A 82 3.19 -19.55 7.67
N ARG A 83 3.18 -20.85 7.35
CA ARG A 83 4.28 -21.77 7.69
C ARG A 83 5.58 -21.40 6.99
N LYS A 84 5.55 -20.99 5.71
CA LYS A 84 6.74 -20.56 4.96
C LYS A 84 7.31 -19.24 5.48
N LEU A 85 6.44 -18.29 5.83
CA LEU A 85 6.82 -17.01 6.45
C LEU A 85 7.44 -17.24 7.84
N GLY A 86 6.78 -18.04 8.69
CA GLY A 86 7.28 -18.36 10.04
C GLY A 86 8.60 -19.13 10.04
N ALA A 87 8.83 -19.97 9.02
CA ALA A 87 10.11 -20.65 8.81
C ALA A 87 11.20 -19.76 8.20
N GLY A 88 10.88 -18.51 7.83
CA GLY A 88 11.80 -17.61 7.13
C GLY A 88 12.24 -18.14 5.77
N MET A 89 11.42 -18.96 5.13
CA MET A 89 11.69 -19.46 3.77
C MET A 89 11.20 -18.47 2.71
N MET A 90 10.32 -17.53 3.08
CA MET A 90 9.80 -16.47 2.23
C MET A 90 9.90 -15.09 2.92
N PRO A 91 10.28 -14.03 2.19
CA PRO A 91 10.89 -14.04 0.85
C PRO A 91 12.20 -14.87 0.80
N PRO A 92 12.64 -15.35 -0.37
CA PRO A 92 13.91 -16.07 -0.50
C PRO A 92 15.07 -15.19 -0.01
N ALA A 93 16.19 -15.81 0.36
CA ALA A 93 17.29 -15.09 1.00
C ALA A 93 17.96 -14.03 0.11
N SER A 94 17.71 -14.07 -1.20
CA SER A 94 18.14 -13.04 -2.16
C SER A 94 17.33 -11.74 -2.07
N GLU A 95 16.16 -11.77 -1.42
CA GLU A 95 15.24 -10.63 -1.33
C GLU A 95 15.23 -10.02 0.08
N PRO A 96 14.96 -8.70 0.20
CA PRO A 96 14.78 -8.04 1.49
C PRO A 96 13.65 -8.70 2.29
N ARG A 97 14.00 -9.27 3.44
CA ARG A 97 13.01 -9.85 4.35
C ARG A 97 12.46 -8.78 5.29
N PRO A 98 11.15 -8.78 5.55
CA PRO A 98 10.58 -7.91 6.58
C PRO A 98 11.14 -8.32 7.94
N ASP A 99 11.49 -7.34 8.78
CA ASP A 99 11.90 -7.61 10.17
C ASP A 99 10.80 -8.40 10.88
N ARG A 100 11.17 -9.43 11.64
CA ARG A 100 10.20 -10.31 12.33
C ARG A 100 9.24 -9.54 13.26
N ILE A 101 9.63 -8.36 13.72
CA ILE A 101 8.81 -7.52 14.60
C ILE A 101 7.67 -6.83 13.82
N ALA A 102 7.82 -6.59 12.52
CA ALA A 102 6.77 -6.00 11.68
C ALA A 102 5.68 -7.02 11.25
N GLN A 103 5.84 -8.30 11.58
CA GLN A 103 4.94 -9.39 11.17
C GLN A 103 4.03 -9.92 12.30
N ALA A 104 4.09 -9.31 13.48
CA ALA A 104 3.42 -9.78 14.70
C ALA A 104 2.30 -8.85 15.20
N GLU A 105 1.89 -7.86 14.40
CA GLU A 105 0.79 -6.95 14.71
C GLU A 105 -0.52 -7.35 14.02
#